data_AF-A0A8H3IHT1-F1
#
_entry.id   AF-A0A8H3IHT1-F1
#
_cell.length_a   1.000
_cell.length_b   1.000
_cell.length_c   1.000
_cell.angle_alpha   90.00
_cell.angle_beta   90.00
_cell.angle_gamma   90.00
#
_symmetry.space_group_name_H-M   'P 1'
#
loop_
_entity.id
_entity.type
_entity.pdbx_description
1 polymer ?
#
loop_
_entity_poly.entity_id
_entity_poly.type
_entity_poly.pdbx_seq_one_letter_code
_entity_poly.pdbx_strand_id
1 'polypeptide(L)'
;MTMPSDGGRNLVGASECTSLPDELQDLLDLIISPPEPGEEPRLSNFLSNCAPDPFPLGLPLSKELSLLSGQLLKLADPSVQQGRAIDRLIQRKTELEKSKAKLHNERLKLAKATCTILETQQEVFTTTIRVLESVKCGSVARASNAEASYLVTAAEGLDEKLRHVSQFCDYSIPLSIYDPEVRNALQAYEGHLAQVRARLLARERLAKEKLAQYEKVGRSMSDITNRYVELMQEMENVKAQIRRLDDTVH
;
A
#
# COMPACT_ATOMS: atom_id res chain seq x y z
N MET A 1 -67.09 14.64 -61.28
CA MET A 1 -67.20 13.73 -60.12
C MET A 1 -67.44 14.58 -58.88
N THR A 2 -68.68 14.47 -58.39
CA THR A 2 -69.20 14.67 -57.04
C THR A 2 -68.29 15.18 -55.91
N MET A 3 -68.74 16.32 -55.35
CA MET A 3 -68.79 16.81 -53.94
C MET A 3 -68.88 15.73 -52.82
N PRO A 4 -68.71 16.05 -51.50
CA PRO A 4 -68.93 17.34 -50.81
C PRO A 4 -67.73 17.90 -50.02
N SER A 5 -67.61 19.22 -49.82
CA SER A 5 -68.33 20.13 -48.88
C SER A 5 -67.98 19.80 -47.42
N ASP A 6 -67.67 20.74 -46.52
CA ASP A 6 -68.05 22.14 -46.32
C ASP A 6 -66.96 22.81 -45.45
N GLY A 7 -66.56 24.07 -45.65
CA GLY A 7 -67.19 25.23 -44.99
C GLY A 7 -66.67 25.37 -43.56
N GLY A 8 -65.80 26.31 -43.20
CA GLY A 8 -65.95 27.74 -43.32
C GLY A 8 -65.71 28.32 -41.92
N ARG A 9 -64.65 29.13 -41.77
CA ARG A 9 -64.42 29.90 -40.54
C ARG A 9 -65.60 30.86 -40.36
N ASN A 10 -66.16 30.92 -39.16
CA ASN A 10 -66.68 32.16 -38.61
C ASN A 10 -66.63 32.09 -37.08
N LEU A 11 -66.04 33.14 -36.52
CA LEU A 11 -66.20 33.61 -35.15
C LEU A 11 -67.67 33.85 -34.85
N VAL A 12 -67.96 34.00 -33.55
CA VAL A 12 -69.22 34.42 -32.91
C VAL A 12 -69.96 33.25 -32.26
N GLY A 13 -70.05 33.32 -30.93
CA GLY A 13 -70.79 32.40 -30.09
C GLY A 13 -70.19 32.39 -28.70
N ALA A 14 -70.43 33.46 -27.94
CA ALA A 14 -70.24 33.45 -26.50
C ALA A 14 -71.06 32.29 -25.93
N SER A 15 -70.38 31.25 -25.46
CA SER A 15 -71.00 30.14 -24.76
C SER A 15 -71.51 30.62 -23.40
N GLU A 16 -72.83 30.74 -23.32
CA GLU A 16 -73.64 30.13 -22.28
C GLU A 16 -73.23 30.48 -20.82
N CYS A 17 -73.48 31.72 -20.44
CA CYS A 17 -73.82 32.05 -19.05
C CYS A 17 -75.33 31.89 -18.87
N THR A 18 -75.81 30.65 -18.71
CA THR A 18 -77.17 30.39 -18.23
C THR A 18 -77.14 30.21 -16.72
N SER A 19 -77.98 30.98 -16.03
CA SER A 19 -78.23 31.03 -14.57
C SER A 19 -77.39 32.00 -13.72
N LEU A 20 -77.15 33.23 -14.18
CA LEU A 20 -77.02 34.34 -13.23
C LEU A 20 -78.41 34.95 -12.96
N PRO A 21 -78.76 35.25 -11.69
CA PRO A 21 -79.97 36.00 -11.34
C PRO A 21 -80.04 37.32 -12.13
N ASP A 22 -81.23 37.71 -12.57
CA ASP A 22 -81.47 38.88 -13.44
C ASP A 22 -80.74 40.15 -12.95
N GLU A 23 -80.60 40.31 -11.63
CA GLU A 23 -79.88 41.41 -10.96
C GLU A 23 -78.37 41.47 -11.29
N LEU A 24 -77.72 40.33 -11.52
CA LEU A 24 -76.30 40.27 -11.89
C LEU A 24 -76.09 40.39 -13.41
N GLN A 25 -77.09 39.99 -14.19
CA GLN A 25 -77.11 40.20 -15.64
C GLN A 25 -77.19 41.70 -15.94
N ASP A 26 -78.05 42.42 -15.20
CA ASP A 26 -78.17 43.88 -15.27
C ASP A 26 -76.87 44.60 -14.85
N LEU A 27 -76.16 44.08 -13.85
CA LEU A 27 -74.86 44.63 -13.42
C LEU A 27 -73.76 44.38 -14.45
N LEU A 28 -73.76 43.22 -15.11
CA LEU A 28 -72.79 42.90 -16.15
C LEU A 28 -73.04 43.75 -17.40
N ASP A 29 -74.30 43.92 -17.80
CA ASP A 29 -74.68 44.80 -18.91
C ASP A 29 -74.37 46.29 -18.59
N LEU A 30 -74.48 46.69 -17.32
CA LEU A 30 -74.10 48.04 -16.88
C LEU A 30 -72.58 48.27 -16.90
N ILE A 31 -71.76 47.25 -16.63
CA ILE A 31 -70.29 47.34 -16.64
C ILE A 31 -69.72 47.21 -18.06
N ILE A 32 -70.41 46.48 -18.95
CA ILE A 32 -69.96 46.27 -20.34
C ILE A 32 -70.39 47.43 -21.26
N SER A 33 -71.39 48.24 -20.87
CA SER A 33 -71.78 49.43 -21.63
C SER A 33 -70.66 50.49 -21.62
N PRO A 34 -70.22 51.00 -22.79
CA PRO A 34 -69.14 51.98 -22.88
C PRO A 34 -69.55 53.34 -22.29
N PRO A 35 -68.65 54.08 -21.63
CA PRO A 35 -68.99 55.35 -20.99
C PRO A 35 -69.23 56.46 -22.03
N GLU A 36 -70.46 56.96 -22.10
CA GLU A 36 -70.77 58.25 -22.73
C GLU A 36 -70.15 59.39 -21.89
N PRO A 37 -69.49 60.38 -22.49
CA PRO A 37 -68.78 61.42 -21.76
C PRO A 37 -69.77 62.42 -21.15
N GLY A 38 -70.06 62.30 -19.85
CA GLY A 38 -70.80 63.35 -19.14
C GLY A 38 -71.42 63.04 -17.78
N GLU A 39 -71.51 61.78 -17.33
CA GLU A 39 -72.18 61.48 -16.06
C GLU A 39 -71.40 60.50 -15.17
N GLU A 40 -70.62 61.05 -14.22
CA GLU A 40 -70.55 60.46 -12.87
C GLU A 40 -71.73 61.07 -12.05
N PRO A 41 -72.40 60.37 -11.11
CA PRO A 41 -72.06 59.07 -10.53
C PRO A 41 -73.29 58.14 -10.31
N ARG A 42 -73.30 56.93 -10.90
CA ARG A 42 -74.27 55.88 -10.51
C ARG A 42 -73.69 54.80 -9.60
N LEU A 43 -72.36 54.64 -9.59
CA LEU A 43 -71.67 53.65 -8.76
C LEU A 43 -71.54 54.05 -7.29
N SER A 44 -71.46 55.34 -6.98
CA SER A 44 -71.37 55.82 -5.58
C SER A 44 -72.64 55.56 -4.79
N ASN A 45 -73.81 55.65 -5.43
CA ASN A 45 -75.11 55.41 -4.79
C ASN A 45 -75.37 53.91 -4.55
N PHE A 46 -74.76 53.03 -5.34
CA PHE A 46 -74.83 51.58 -5.09
C PHE A 46 -73.90 51.17 -3.94
N LEU A 47 -72.70 51.74 -3.87
CA LEU A 47 -71.76 51.50 -2.77
C LEU A 47 -72.26 52.08 -1.44
N SER A 48 -73.04 53.18 -1.44
CA SER A 48 -73.59 53.78 -0.22
C SER A 48 -74.83 53.07 0.33
N ASN A 49 -75.52 52.27 -0.49
CA ASN A 49 -76.74 51.55 -0.08
C ASN A 49 -76.49 50.08 0.32
N CYS A 50 -75.25 49.59 0.23
CA CYS A 50 -74.85 48.33 0.84
C CYS A 50 -74.72 48.52 2.36
N ALA A 51 -75.73 48.06 3.09
CA ALA A 51 -75.74 47.92 4.55
C ALA A 51 -74.56 47.04 5.05
N PRO A 52 -74.21 47.11 6.36
CA PRO A 52 -72.86 46.88 6.89
C PRO A 52 -72.49 45.40 7.11
N ASP A 53 -72.91 44.49 6.24
CA ASP A 53 -72.45 43.10 6.28
C ASP A 53 -71.57 42.82 5.05
N PRO A 54 -70.24 42.73 5.22
CA PRO A 54 -69.36 42.48 4.09
C PRO A 54 -69.61 41.07 3.55
N PHE A 55 -69.92 41.02 2.25
CA PHE A 55 -70.08 39.83 1.41
C PHE A 55 -69.39 38.56 1.97
N PRO A 56 -70.13 37.45 2.23
CA PRO A 56 -69.56 36.19 2.72
C PRO A 56 -68.55 35.54 1.76
N LEU A 57 -68.40 36.09 0.55
CA LEU A 57 -67.44 35.69 -0.48
C LEU A 57 -66.08 36.41 -0.39
N GLY A 58 -65.96 37.54 0.31
CA GLY A 58 -64.72 38.34 0.32
C GLY A 58 -63.55 37.66 1.05
N LEU A 59 -63.84 37.03 2.19
CA LEU A 59 -62.86 36.26 2.98
C LEU A 59 -62.32 35.01 2.26
N PRO A 60 -63.17 34.13 1.68
CA PRO A 60 -62.68 32.98 0.92
C PRO A 60 -61.93 33.42 -0.34
N LEU A 61 -62.39 34.45 -1.05
CA LEU A 61 -61.70 34.96 -2.24
C LEU A 61 -60.32 35.55 -1.90
N SER A 62 -60.20 36.27 -0.77
CA SER A 62 -58.92 36.79 -0.28
C SER A 62 -57.96 35.66 0.11
N LYS A 63 -58.45 34.60 0.76
CA LYS A 63 -57.63 33.42 1.08
C LYS A 63 -57.14 32.71 -0.18
N GLU A 64 -58.02 32.49 -1.14
CA GLU A 64 -57.66 31.88 -2.44
C GLU A 64 -56.69 32.77 -3.22
N LEU A 65 -56.91 34.08 -3.27
CA LEU A 65 -55.97 35.02 -3.88
C LEU A 65 -54.62 35.04 -3.17
N SER A 66 -54.58 34.96 -1.84
CA SER A 66 -53.32 34.88 -1.09
C SER A 66 -52.57 33.57 -1.36
N LEU A 67 -53.30 32.45 -1.47
CA LEU A 67 -52.75 31.14 -1.79
C LEU A 67 -52.20 31.10 -3.21
N LEU A 68 -52.98 31.57 -4.19
CA LEU A 68 -52.57 31.68 -5.58
C LEU A 68 -51.41 32.67 -5.73
N SER A 69 -51.40 33.79 -5.01
CA SER A 69 -50.27 34.72 -5.01
C SER A 69 -49.00 34.05 -4.48
N GLY A 70 -49.09 33.23 -3.42
CA GLY A 70 -47.95 32.49 -2.87
C GLY A 70 -47.45 31.38 -3.80
N GLN A 71 -48.33 30.75 -4.57
CA GLN A 71 -47.97 29.80 -5.62
C GLN A 71 -47.34 30.50 -6.82
N LEU A 72 -47.90 31.64 -7.26
CA LEU A 72 -47.35 32.47 -8.32
C LEU A 72 -46.01 33.06 -7.91
N LEU A 73 -45.78 33.42 -6.64
CA LEU A 73 -44.48 33.89 -6.16
C LEU A 73 -43.43 32.77 -6.19
N LYS A 74 -43.81 31.54 -5.84
CA LYS A 74 -42.94 30.35 -6.01
C LYS A 74 -42.66 30.02 -7.48
N LEU A 75 -43.59 30.35 -8.38
CA LEU A 75 -43.47 30.11 -9.82
C LEU A 75 -42.76 31.26 -10.55
N ALA A 76 -42.84 32.49 -10.02
CA ALA A 76 -42.23 33.71 -10.53
C ALA A 76 -40.75 33.84 -10.11
N ASP A 77 -40.32 33.16 -9.04
CA ASP A 77 -38.92 32.95 -8.69
C ASP A 77 -38.40 31.53 -9.01
N PRO A 78 -38.47 31.05 -10.26
CA PRO A 78 -37.91 29.76 -10.63
C PRO A 78 -36.36 29.79 -10.58
N SER A 79 -35.76 30.98 -10.65
CA SER A 79 -34.31 31.21 -10.63
C SER A 79 -33.64 30.80 -9.32
N VAL A 80 -34.28 31.03 -8.18
CA VAL A 80 -33.72 30.69 -6.85
C VAL A 80 -33.78 29.19 -6.57
N GLN A 81 -34.84 28.50 -7.02
CA GLN A 81 -34.96 27.04 -6.88
C GLN A 81 -34.04 26.30 -7.86
N GLN A 82 -33.94 26.78 -9.09
CA GLN A 82 -33.03 26.21 -10.10
C GLN A 82 -31.56 26.44 -9.71
N GLY A 83 -31.20 27.62 -9.19
CA GLY A 83 -29.85 27.91 -8.68
C GLY A 83 -29.42 26.92 -7.59
N ARG A 84 -30.27 26.69 -6.58
CA ARG A 84 -29.99 25.71 -5.52
C ARG A 84 -29.89 24.27 -6.02
N ALA A 85 -30.64 23.89 -7.05
CA ALA A 85 -30.55 22.56 -7.65
C ALA A 85 -29.23 22.38 -8.43
N ILE A 86 -28.82 23.42 -9.15
CA ILE A 86 -27.54 23.45 -9.87
C ILE A 86 -26.37 23.40 -8.89
N ASP A 87 -26.41 24.15 -7.78
CA ASP A 87 -25.37 24.13 -6.75
C ASP A 87 -25.20 22.75 -6.13
N ARG A 88 -26.30 22.03 -5.86
CA ARG A 88 -26.26 20.65 -5.36
C ARG A 88 -25.65 19.69 -6.39
N LEU A 89 -25.98 19.86 -7.67
CA LEU A 89 -25.39 19.04 -8.74
C LEU A 89 -23.89 19.31 -8.89
N ILE A 90 -23.46 20.57 -8.78
CA ILE A 90 -22.05 20.96 -8.78
C ILE A 90 -21.33 20.34 -7.58
N GLN A 91 -21.88 20.46 -6.36
CA GLN A 91 -21.31 19.83 -5.17
C GLN A 91 -21.16 18.32 -5.35
N ARG A 92 -22.23 17.64 -5.79
CA ARG A 92 -22.23 16.18 -5.99
C ARG A 92 -21.23 15.74 -7.07
N LYS A 93 -21.08 16.53 -8.14
CA LYS A 93 -20.04 16.30 -9.16
C LYS A 93 -18.65 16.43 -8.55
N THR A 94 -18.39 17.47 -7.75
CA THR A 94 -17.07 17.64 -7.11
C THR A 94 -16.75 16.53 -6.10
N GLU A 95 -17.75 16.06 -5.35
CA GLU A 95 -17.62 14.93 -4.43
C GLU A 95 -17.33 13.63 -5.18
N LEU A 96 -18.01 13.40 -6.30
CA LEU A 96 -17.78 12.26 -7.17
C LEU A 96 -16.38 12.29 -7.79
N GLU A 97 -15.90 13.45 -8.25
CA GLU A 97 -14.54 13.57 -8.78
C GLU A 97 -13.48 13.35 -7.69
N LYS A 98 -13.72 13.84 -6.46
CA LYS A 98 -12.86 13.55 -5.30
C LYS A 98 -12.84 12.06 -4.97
N SER A 99 -14.00 11.39 -4.98
CA SER A 99 -14.07 9.95 -4.67
C SER A 99 -13.44 9.10 -5.77
N LYS A 100 -13.61 9.46 -7.05
CA LYS A 100 -12.89 8.85 -8.18
C LYS A 100 -11.39 9.00 -8.05
N ALA A 101 -10.90 10.20 -7.74
CA ALA A 101 -9.46 10.44 -7.55
C ALA A 101 -8.89 9.61 -6.38
N LYS A 102 -9.62 9.53 -5.25
CA LYS A 102 -9.25 8.66 -4.13
C LYS A 102 -9.20 7.18 -4.55
N LEU A 103 -10.22 6.69 -5.23
CA LEU A 103 -10.28 5.30 -5.70
C LEU A 103 -9.14 4.99 -6.67
N HIS A 104 -8.81 5.92 -7.57
CA HIS A 104 -7.70 5.75 -8.49
C HIS A 104 -6.36 5.68 -7.74
N ASN A 105 -6.14 6.54 -6.75
CA ASN A 105 -4.95 6.50 -5.91
C ASN A 105 -4.83 5.20 -5.12
N GLU A 106 -5.93 4.69 -4.54
CA GLU A 106 -5.91 3.40 -3.85
C GLU A 106 -5.65 2.23 -4.81
N ARG A 107 -6.19 2.27 -6.04
CA ARG A 107 -5.85 1.28 -7.08
C ARG A 107 -4.38 1.31 -7.45
N LEU A 108 -3.78 2.50 -7.57
CA LEU A 108 -2.34 2.63 -7.84
C LEU A 108 -1.49 2.10 -6.68
N LYS A 109 -1.87 2.37 -5.44
CA LYS A 109 -1.18 1.81 -4.26
C LYS A 109 -1.28 0.28 -4.23
N LEU A 110 -2.47 -0.27 -4.51
CA LEU A 110 -2.68 -1.71 -4.59
C LEU A 110 -1.83 -2.32 -5.71
N ALA A 111 -1.83 -1.72 -6.91
CA ALA A 111 -1.02 -2.20 -8.03
C ALA A 111 0.48 -2.23 -7.67
N LYS A 112 0.98 -1.17 -7.03
CA LYS A 112 2.37 -1.13 -6.53
C LYS A 112 2.66 -2.23 -5.51
N ALA A 113 1.76 -2.42 -4.53
CA ALA A 113 1.92 -3.47 -3.54
C ALA A 113 1.90 -4.87 -4.17
N THR A 114 1.04 -5.11 -5.18
CA THR A 114 1.03 -6.38 -5.90
C THR A 114 2.30 -6.60 -6.72
N CYS A 115 2.89 -5.55 -7.31
CA CYS A 115 4.18 -5.64 -7.98
C CYS A 115 5.28 -6.02 -6.99
N THR A 116 5.35 -5.37 -5.82
CA THR A 116 6.35 -5.71 -4.79
C THR A 116 6.17 -7.14 -4.27
N ILE A 117 4.92 -7.61 -4.13
CA ILE A 117 4.65 -9.00 -3.75
C ILE A 117 5.16 -9.95 -4.84
N LEU A 118 4.92 -9.65 -6.10
CA LEU A 118 5.39 -10.48 -7.22
C LEU A 118 6.93 -10.53 -7.28
N GLU A 119 7.60 -9.40 -7.10
CA GLU A 119 9.06 -9.30 -7.05
C GLU A 119 9.64 -10.15 -5.91
N THR A 120 9.11 -10.01 -4.70
CA THR A 120 9.56 -10.82 -3.55
C THR A 120 9.27 -12.31 -3.76
N GLN A 121 8.14 -12.68 -4.38
CA GLN A 121 7.86 -14.08 -4.73
C GLN A 121 8.87 -14.62 -5.74
N GLN A 122 9.26 -13.83 -6.74
CA GLN A 122 10.29 -14.22 -7.70
C GLN A 122 11.65 -14.43 -7.02
N GLU A 123 12.03 -13.56 -6.09
CA GLU A 123 13.25 -13.73 -5.28
C GLU A 123 13.20 -15.00 -4.43
N VAL A 124 12.07 -15.28 -3.78
CA VAL A 124 11.87 -16.50 -2.99
C VAL A 124 11.95 -17.75 -3.89
N PHE A 125 11.33 -17.75 -5.06
CA PHE A 125 11.40 -18.89 -5.97
C PHE A 125 12.82 -19.10 -6.52
N THR A 126 13.52 -18.04 -6.90
CA THR A 126 14.89 -18.16 -7.42
C THR A 126 15.87 -18.64 -6.34
N THR A 127 15.74 -18.16 -5.11
CA THR A 127 16.57 -18.62 -3.98
C THR A 127 16.27 -20.07 -3.62
N THR A 128 14.99 -20.46 -3.53
CA THR A 128 14.62 -21.85 -3.24
C THR A 128 15.09 -22.81 -4.33
N ILE A 129 14.97 -22.45 -5.62
CA ILE A 129 15.51 -23.24 -6.74
C ILE A 129 17.03 -23.41 -6.58
N ARG A 130 17.77 -22.33 -6.33
CA ARG A 130 19.23 -22.40 -6.12
C ARG A 130 19.62 -23.28 -4.94
N VAL A 131 18.89 -23.18 -3.83
CA VAL A 131 19.12 -24.03 -2.66
C VAL A 131 18.87 -25.50 -3.01
N LEU A 132 17.75 -25.80 -3.68
CA LEU A 132 17.43 -27.17 -4.11
C LEU A 132 18.47 -27.73 -5.08
N GLU A 133 18.93 -26.93 -6.04
CA GLU A 133 20.01 -27.30 -6.96
C GLU A 133 21.31 -27.57 -6.20
N SER A 134 21.66 -26.72 -5.23
CA SER A 134 22.88 -26.86 -4.43
C SER A 134 22.86 -28.10 -3.53
N VAL A 135 21.69 -28.44 -2.98
CA VAL A 135 21.50 -29.58 -2.08
C VAL A 135 21.41 -30.88 -2.87
N LYS A 136 20.74 -30.89 -4.03
CA LYS A 136 20.54 -32.11 -4.83
C LYS A 136 21.74 -32.43 -5.73
N CYS A 137 22.30 -31.42 -6.39
CA CYS A 137 23.33 -31.59 -7.43
C CYS A 137 24.64 -30.84 -7.12
N GLY A 138 24.62 -29.97 -6.12
CA GLY A 138 25.72 -29.08 -5.78
C GLY A 138 26.75 -29.69 -4.84
N SER A 139 27.58 -28.81 -4.29
CA SER A 139 28.74 -29.17 -3.46
C SER A 139 28.37 -29.98 -2.22
N VAL A 140 27.19 -29.75 -1.63
CA VAL A 140 26.75 -30.45 -0.41
C VAL A 140 26.47 -31.92 -0.69
N ALA A 141 25.70 -32.23 -1.74
CA ALA A 141 25.49 -33.62 -2.17
C ALA A 141 26.80 -34.31 -2.56
N ARG A 142 27.69 -33.60 -3.28
CA ARG A 142 28.99 -34.16 -3.69
C ARG A 142 29.91 -34.43 -2.50
N ALA A 143 29.98 -33.52 -1.54
CA ALA A 143 30.77 -33.70 -0.33
C ALA A 143 30.25 -34.88 0.49
N SER A 144 28.93 -34.95 0.71
CA SER A 144 28.31 -36.07 1.43
C SER A 144 28.53 -37.41 0.71
N ASN A 145 28.40 -37.44 -0.62
CA ASN A 145 28.66 -38.66 -1.40
C ASN A 145 30.14 -39.04 -1.39
N ALA A 146 31.07 -38.07 -1.40
CA ALA A 146 32.50 -38.33 -1.29
C ALA A 146 32.88 -38.85 0.10
N GLU A 147 32.30 -38.31 1.16
CA GLU A 147 32.46 -38.81 2.53
C GLU A 147 31.92 -40.23 2.68
N ALA A 148 30.71 -40.50 2.16
CA ALA A 148 30.14 -41.84 2.16
C ALA A 148 31.02 -42.82 1.38
N SER A 149 31.45 -42.43 0.18
CA SER A 149 32.35 -43.26 -0.66
C SER A 149 33.69 -43.52 0.03
N TYR A 150 34.27 -42.51 0.69
CA TYR A 150 35.49 -42.67 1.47
C TYR A 150 35.30 -43.65 2.63
N LEU A 151 34.23 -43.51 3.41
CA LEU A 151 33.93 -44.41 4.52
C LEU A 151 33.72 -45.86 4.05
N VAL A 152 33.07 -46.05 2.90
CA VAL A 152 32.93 -47.38 2.27
C VAL A 152 34.30 -47.94 1.91
N THR A 153 35.15 -47.20 1.20
CA THR A 153 36.51 -47.68 0.86
C THR A 153 37.38 -47.93 2.09
N ALA A 154 37.20 -47.15 3.15
CA ALA A 154 37.90 -47.36 4.41
C ALA A 154 37.42 -48.64 5.11
N ALA A 155 36.12 -48.90 5.11
CA ALA A 155 35.54 -50.14 5.64
C ALA A 155 36.01 -51.36 4.84
N GLU A 156 35.92 -51.32 3.51
CA GLU A 156 36.44 -52.40 2.63
C GLU A 156 37.94 -52.65 2.86
N GLY A 157 38.73 -51.59 3.02
CA GLY A 157 40.16 -51.71 3.31
C GLY A 157 40.45 -52.29 4.70
N LEU A 158 39.56 -52.09 5.67
CA LEU A 158 39.66 -52.74 6.98
C LEU A 158 39.21 -54.19 6.93
N ASP A 159 38.11 -54.49 6.23
CA ASP A 159 37.61 -55.85 6.04
C ASP A 159 38.62 -56.72 5.32
N GLU A 160 39.28 -56.20 4.27
CA GLU A 160 40.30 -56.96 3.55
C GLU A 160 41.55 -57.16 4.41
N LYS A 161 41.95 -56.17 5.22
CA LYS A 161 43.01 -56.35 6.21
C LYS A 161 42.66 -57.41 7.25
N LEU A 162 41.43 -57.40 7.75
CA LEU A 162 40.95 -58.42 8.68
C LEU A 162 40.92 -59.79 8.03
N ARG A 163 40.52 -59.90 6.77
CA ARG A 163 40.53 -61.15 5.99
C ARG A 163 41.94 -61.67 5.78
N HIS A 164 42.90 -60.78 5.47
CA HIS A 164 44.30 -61.15 5.37
C HIS A 164 44.89 -61.60 6.70
N VAL A 165 44.60 -60.87 7.79
CA VAL A 165 45.07 -61.24 9.14
C VAL A 165 44.43 -62.55 9.58
N SER A 166 43.11 -62.72 9.41
CA SER A 166 42.43 -63.96 9.77
C SER A 166 42.97 -65.12 8.95
N GLN A 167 43.10 -64.98 7.62
CA GLN A 167 43.67 -66.03 6.77
C GLN A 167 45.12 -66.38 7.14
N PHE A 168 45.94 -65.39 7.50
CA PHE A 168 47.33 -65.61 7.91
C PHE A 168 47.43 -66.24 9.31
N CYS A 169 46.59 -65.79 10.24
CA CYS A 169 46.47 -66.36 11.59
C CYS A 169 45.84 -67.76 11.58
N ASP A 170 44.89 -68.03 10.69
CA ASP A 170 44.23 -69.32 10.51
C ASP A 170 45.15 -70.33 9.81
N TYR A 171 46.05 -69.89 8.93
CA TYR A 171 46.90 -70.80 8.15
C TYR A 171 48.26 -71.12 8.79
N SER A 172 48.93 -70.20 9.48
CA SER A 172 50.23 -70.53 10.08
C SER A 172 50.78 -69.41 10.95
N ILE A 173 50.52 -69.43 12.27
CA ILE A 173 51.57 -69.25 13.30
C ILE A 173 51.11 -70.03 14.54
N PRO A 174 51.58 -71.27 14.80
CA PRO A 174 51.57 -71.73 16.19
C PRO A 174 52.32 -70.66 17.00
N LEU A 175 51.77 -70.25 18.16
CA LEU A 175 52.28 -69.24 19.10
C LEU A 175 53.80 -69.33 19.45
N SER A 176 54.52 -70.29 18.88
CA SER A 176 55.92 -70.64 18.95
C SER A 176 56.89 -69.80 18.10
N ILE A 177 56.45 -68.97 17.13
CA ILE A 177 57.39 -68.19 16.28
C ILE A 177 57.74 -66.82 16.89
N TYR A 178 56.87 -66.27 17.74
CA TYR A 178 57.20 -65.06 18.48
C TYR A 178 57.86 -65.43 19.80
N ASP A 179 59.20 -65.43 19.81
CA ASP A 179 59.96 -65.47 21.06
C ASP A 179 59.42 -64.40 22.03
N PRO A 180 59.35 -64.70 23.34
CA PRO A 180 58.85 -63.76 24.34
C PRO A 180 59.66 -62.45 24.32
N GLU A 181 60.92 -62.51 23.91
CA GLU A 181 61.78 -61.35 23.71
C GLU A 181 61.28 -60.42 22.59
N VAL A 182 60.86 -60.98 21.45
CA VAL A 182 60.31 -60.19 20.34
C VAL A 182 58.99 -59.55 20.73
N ARG A 183 58.15 -60.26 21.49
CA ARG A 183 56.88 -59.72 22.01
C ARG A 183 57.12 -58.56 22.98
N ASN A 184 58.08 -58.72 23.90
CA ASN A 184 58.46 -57.67 24.83
C ASN A 184 59.09 -56.46 24.11
N ALA A 185 59.90 -56.69 23.08
CA ALA A 185 60.48 -55.62 22.26
C ALA A 185 59.41 -54.84 21.49
N LEU A 186 58.41 -55.53 20.92
CA LEU A 186 57.28 -54.89 20.25
C LEU A 186 56.44 -54.07 21.24
N GLN A 187 56.14 -54.60 22.42
CA GLN A 187 55.40 -53.87 23.45
C GLN A 187 56.17 -52.64 23.95
N ALA A 188 57.49 -52.74 24.11
CA ALA A 188 58.35 -51.60 24.43
C ALA A 188 58.36 -50.55 23.31
N TYR A 189 58.36 -50.98 22.05
CA TYR A 189 58.29 -50.09 20.90
C TYR A 189 56.94 -49.37 20.78
N GLU A 190 55.83 -50.06 21.05
CA GLU A 190 54.50 -49.45 21.14
C GLU A 190 54.45 -48.39 22.25
N GLY A 191 55.00 -48.72 23.43
CA GLY A 191 55.15 -47.77 24.53
C GLY A 191 55.98 -46.54 24.13
N HIS A 192 57.09 -46.75 23.42
CA HIS A 192 57.92 -45.67 22.90
C HIS A 192 57.16 -44.80 21.89
N LEU A 193 56.42 -45.39 20.95
CA LEU A 193 55.61 -44.65 19.98
C LEU A 193 54.51 -43.82 20.67
N ALA A 194 53.87 -44.36 21.70
CA ALA A 194 52.88 -43.62 22.49
C ALA A 194 53.52 -42.40 23.19
N GLN A 195 54.71 -42.57 23.77
CA GLN A 195 55.47 -41.48 24.39
C GLN A 195 55.90 -40.41 23.37
N VAL A 196 56.39 -40.83 22.20
CA VAL A 196 56.78 -39.91 21.12
C VAL A 196 55.55 -39.10 20.65
N ARG A 197 54.41 -39.75 20.45
CA ARG A 197 53.15 -39.06 20.10
C ARG A 197 52.76 -38.04 21.16
N ALA A 198 52.79 -38.41 22.44
CA ALA A 198 52.48 -37.48 23.52
C ALA A 198 53.43 -36.27 23.55
N ARG A 199 54.73 -36.50 23.32
CA ARG A 199 55.74 -35.44 23.24
C ARG A 199 55.52 -34.50 22.05
N LEU A 200 55.15 -35.03 20.89
CA LEU A 200 54.84 -34.23 19.71
C LEU A 200 53.60 -33.37 19.92
N LEU A 201 52.54 -33.94 20.50
CA LEU A 201 51.33 -33.18 20.85
C LEU A 201 51.61 -32.08 21.88
N ALA A 202 52.44 -32.35 22.88
CA ALA A 202 52.87 -31.32 23.83
C ALA A 202 53.67 -30.20 23.15
N ARG A 203 54.57 -30.56 22.22
CA ARG A 203 55.35 -29.57 21.44
C ARG A 203 54.47 -28.74 20.53
N GLU A 204 53.45 -29.33 19.92
CA GLU A 204 52.46 -28.62 19.11
C GLU A 204 51.67 -27.60 19.94
N ARG A 205 51.22 -27.97 21.14
CA ARG A 205 50.53 -27.05 22.07
C ARG A 205 51.42 -25.88 22.44
N LEU A 206 52.68 -26.13 22.82
CA LEU A 206 53.63 -25.07 23.15
C LEU A 206 53.91 -24.15 21.95
N ALA A 207 53.98 -24.70 20.73
CA ALA A 207 54.16 -23.91 19.52
C ALA A 207 52.95 -23.01 19.27
N LYS A 208 51.73 -23.54 19.41
CA LYS A 208 50.47 -22.78 19.30
C LYS A 208 50.36 -21.67 20.34
N GLU A 209 50.74 -21.95 21.58
CA GLU A 209 50.77 -20.93 22.65
C GLU A 209 51.76 -19.81 22.34
N LYS A 210 52.97 -20.14 21.87
CA LYS A 210 53.95 -19.14 21.44
C LYS A 210 53.44 -18.31 20.26
N LEU A 211 52.79 -18.93 19.27
CA LEU A 211 52.18 -18.20 18.16
C LEU A 211 51.09 -17.24 18.65
N ALA A 212 50.22 -17.67 19.57
CA ALA A 212 49.21 -16.79 20.16
C ALA A 212 49.83 -15.61 20.95
N GLN A 213 50.98 -15.82 21.60
CA GLN A 213 51.73 -14.73 22.24
C GLN A 213 52.30 -13.76 21.20
N TYR A 214 52.88 -14.27 20.10
CA TYR A 214 53.36 -13.43 19.02
C TYR A 214 52.24 -12.63 18.34
N GLU A 215 51.05 -13.21 18.14
CA GLU A 215 49.89 -12.48 17.60
C GLU A 215 49.44 -11.34 18.52
N LYS A 216 49.44 -11.55 19.84
CA LYS A 216 49.12 -10.51 20.81
C LYS A 216 50.15 -9.37 20.80
N VAL A 217 51.45 -9.72 20.74
CA VAL A 217 52.53 -8.73 20.65
C VAL A 217 52.51 -8.01 19.29
N GLY A 218 52.19 -8.72 18.21
CA GLY A 218 52.03 -8.16 16.87
C GLY A 218 50.92 -7.11 16.80
N ARG A 219 49.79 -7.34 17.48
CA ARG A 219 48.74 -6.32 17.65
C ARG A 219 49.24 -5.09 18.42
N SER A 220 49.98 -5.29 19.52
CA SER A 220 50.54 -4.14 20.23
C SER A 220 51.55 -3.35 19.39
N MET A 221 52.31 -4.02 18.51
CA MET A 221 53.25 -3.36 17.62
C MET A 221 52.51 -2.57 16.52
N SER A 222 51.44 -3.13 15.95
CA SER A 222 50.59 -2.39 15.00
C SER A 222 49.92 -1.18 15.65
N ASP A 223 49.49 -1.31 16.91
CA ASP A 223 48.88 -0.22 17.67
C ASP A 223 49.90 0.90 17.96
N ILE A 224 51.15 0.54 18.29
CA ILE A 224 52.24 1.51 18.48
C ILE A 224 52.56 2.23 17.17
N THR A 225 52.62 1.51 16.03
CA THR A 225 52.88 2.16 14.73
C THR A 225 51.76 3.10 14.33
N ASN A 226 50.50 2.76 14.62
CA ASN A 226 49.35 3.61 14.33
C ASN A 226 49.41 4.91 15.15
N ARG A 227 49.69 4.81 16.46
CA ARG A 227 49.87 6.00 17.33
C ARG A 227 51.04 6.88 16.90
N TYR A 228 52.13 6.28 16.41
CA TYR A 228 53.26 7.05 15.89
C TYR A 228 52.88 7.84 14.62
N VAL A 229 52.11 7.23 13.72
CA VAL A 229 51.60 7.92 12.52
C VAL A 229 50.66 9.06 12.90
N GLU A 230 49.76 8.86 13.86
CA GLU A 230 48.88 9.90 14.41
C GLU A 230 49.70 11.08 14.98
N LEU A 231 50.70 10.79 15.81
CA LEU A 231 51.61 11.80 16.37
C LEU A 231 52.36 12.58 15.27
N MET A 232 52.81 11.91 14.22
CA MET A 232 53.47 12.57 13.09
C MET A 232 52.54 13.55 12.37
N GLN A 233 51.27 13.16 12.17
CA GLN A 233 50.25 14.05 11.59
C GLN A 233 49.96 15.24 12.51
N GLU A 234 49.85 15.01 13.82
CA GLU A 234 49.69 16.09 14.80
C GLU A 234 50.88 17.05 14.78
N MET A 235 52.12 16.55 14.72
CA MET A 235 53.32 17.38 14.60
C MET A 235 53.32 18.22 13.33
N GLU A 236 52.90 17.66 12.20
CA GLU A 236 52.76 18.40 10.94
C GLU A 236 51.68 19.48 11.03
N ASN A 237 50.54 19.16 11.64
CA ASN A 237 49.45 20.12 11.88
C ASN A 237 49.89 21.27 12.79
N VAL A 238 50.59 20.98 13.88
CA VAL A 238 51.14 21.99 14.79
C VAL A 238 52.17 22.85 14.08
N LYS A 239 53.08 22.26 13.30
CA LYS A 239 54.04 23.03 12.49
C LYS A 239 53.33 23.94 11.48
N ALA A 240 52.27 23.47 10.84
CA ALA A 240 51.47 24.28 9.94
C ALA A 240 50.75 25.43 10.67
N GLN A 241 50.26 25.19 11.89
CA GLN A 241 49.65 26.23 12.73
C GLN A 241 50.66 27.28 13.19
N ILE A 242 51.87 26.88 13.59
CA ILE A 242 52.95 27.81 13.96
C ILE A 242 53.29 28.70 12.77
N ARG A 243 53.46 28.13 11.58
CA ARG A 243 53.71 28.93 10.35
C ARG A 243 52.60 29.95 10.09
N ARG A 244 51.34 29.54 10.25
CA ARG A 244 50.19 30.45 10.11
C ARG A 244 50.20 31.58 11.14
N LEU A 245 50.62 31.29 12.38
CA LEU A 245 50.71 32.31 13.44
C LEU A 245 51.86 33.28 13.18
N ASP A 246 53.02 32.80 12.74
CA ASP A 246 54.16 33.64 12.36
C ASP A 246 53.78 34.59 11.21
N ASP A 247 53.01 34.11 10.22
CA ASP A 247 52.52 34.93 9.10
C ASP A 247 51.49 36.01 9.52
N THR A 248 50.90 35.93 10.72
CA THR A 248 49.91 36.91 11.24
C THR A 248 50.51 37.96 12.18
N VAL A 249 51.80 37.87 12.52
CA VAL A 249 52.50 38.79 13.44
C VAL A 249 53.36 39.83 12.68
N HIS A 250 53.22 39.89 11.36
CA HIS A 250 53.77 40.93 10.48
C HIS A 250 52.65 41.72 9.80
#